data_AF-A0A1B7M0C8-F1
#
_entry.id   AF-A0A1B7M0C8-F1
#
_cell.length_a   1.000
_cell.length_b   1.000
_cell.length_c   1.000
_cell.angle_alpha   90.00
_cell.angle_beta   90.00
_cell.angle_gamma   90.00
#
_symmetry.space_group_name_H-M   'P 1'
#
loop_
_entity.id
_entity.type
_entity.pdbx_description
1 polymer ?
#
loop_
_entity_poly.entity_id
_entity_poly.type
_entity_poly.pdbx_seq_one_letter_code
_entity_poly.pdbx_strand_id
1 'polypeptide(L)'
;MEHQLRTGIGIGVLEAGTRLPNEQIMARHMGVSALTFRQALDRLREARLVSTRPGRGGGTFISASLSALEQLSQQALSDISLAKIADLGHSVSELHASAARLAAQRRDDIDINELRLSADRLLEPMTAIERRRASTLYVITIARIARSETLLAALVPLIGEFQLLAWTDEANGLIAELNHAAQQTVDAILRAAHDEAAEAARKHLQLIARQIVRERSLLFATRVTQDDLSPQAAFHELLGHIQQIRASLQNGCQRLIELEAPRYARAEPSDEIDAILKNIASQNNTLLRGAGIAYAPGMLEDSRLWMDWWDSDYGLDLTFKSHDFNARSLQYYDYEHMRWFTEPLRTGKFSVIGPYLDRGGIETSTITVSLPITEGAYAGCVLGADLHIPGIEEILLSKSKATAHDHILVTDAKRVLVSTSPVAMHGALLEPSCTGQLTVVAQENGHPLTHWQLLTAAGNDNQTPRQ
;
A
#
# COMPACT_ATOMS: atom_id res chain seq x y z
N MET A 1 -4.25 18.17 3.09
CA MET A 1 -4.09 19.51 2.48
C MET A 1 -2.89 19.58 1.54
N GLU A 2 -1.65 19.56 2.02
CA GLU A 2 -0.46 19.51 1.14
C GLU A 2 -0.58 18.39 0.11
N HIS A 3 -0.95 17.19 0.58
CA HIS A 3 -1.26 16.04 -0.25
C HIS A 3 -2.31 16.34 -1.34
N GLN A 4 -3.41 17.03 -1.03
CA GLN A 4 -4.46 17.35 -2.01
C GLN A 4 -3.98 18.33 -3.09
N LEU A 5 -3.23 19.37 -2.72
CA LEU A 5 -2.65 20.31 -3.70
C LEU A 5 -1.61 19.61 -4.57
N ARG A 6 -0.73 18.83 -3.95
CA ARG A 6 0.31 18.05 -4.63
C ARG A 6 -0.31 17.05 -5.62
N THR A 7 -1.35 16.33 -5.21
CA THR A 7 -2.10 15.41 -6.08
C THR A 7 -2.79 16.17 -7.21
N GLY A 8 -3.50 17.26 -6.93
CA GLY A 8 -4.18 18.07 -7.96
C GLY A 8 -3.23 18.66 -9.02
N ILE A 9 -2.05 19.10 -8.61
CA ILE A 9 -0.97 19.54 -9.51
C ILE A 9 -0.39 18.33 -10.28
N GLY A 10 -0.08 17.25 -9.57
CA GLY A 10 0.52 16.03 -10.10
C GLY A 10 -0.33 15.31 -11.14
N ILE A 11 -1.66 15.39 -11.04
CA ILE A 11 -2.60 14.84 -12.02
C ILE A 11 -3.02 15.85 -13.10
N GLY A 12 -2.49 17.08 -13.06
CA GLY A 12 -2.73 18.11 -14.08
C GLY A 12 -4.09 18.81 -14.01
N VAL A 13 -4.87 18.59 -12.94
CA VAL A 13 -6.14 19.33 -12.72
C VAL A 13 -5.86 20.78 -12.31
N LEU A 14 -4.75 21.02 -11.60
CA LEU A 14 -4.23 22.36 -11.29
C LEU A 14 -3.08 22.69 -12.25
N GLU A 15 -3.38 23.48 -13.28
CA GLU A 15 -2.44 23.79 -14.36
C GLU A 15 -1.40 24.85 -13.99
N ALA A 16 -0.21 24.74 -14.57
CA ALA A 16 0.83 25.77 -14.48
C ALA A 16 0.31 27.14 -14.94
N GLY A 17 0.69 28.19 -14.21
CA GLY A 17 0.19 29.54 -14.42
C GLY A 17 -1.11 29.87 -13.67
N THR A 18 -1.83 28.86 -13.16
CA THR A 18 -3.03 29.10 -12.33
C THR A 18 -2.64 29.79 -11.03
N ARG A 19 -3.33 30.89 -10.71
CA ARG A 19 -3.16 31.60 -9.44
C ARG A 19 -3.97 30.91 -8.34
N LEU A 20 -3.32 30.56 -7.24
CA LEU A 20 -4.02 30.06 -6.06
C LEU A 20 -4.81 31.19 -5.38
N PRO A 21 -5.99 30.89 -4.79
CA PRO A 21 -6.69 31.85 -3.95
C PRO A 21 -5.84 32.33 -2.77
N ASN A 22 -6.28 33.39 -2.10
CA ASN A 22 -5.58 33.95 -0.95
C ASN A 22 -5.30 32.86 0.12
N GLU A 23 -4.08 32.87 0.67
CA GLU A 23 -3.59 31.95 1.71
C GLU A 23 -4.59 31.76 2.86
N GLN A 24 -5.20 32.85 3.35
CA GLN A 24 -6.17 32.81 4.45
C GLN A 24 -7.49 32.14 4.05
N ILE A 25 -7.94 32.34 2.81
CA ILE A 25 -9.17 31.73 2.30
C ILE A 25 -8.95 30.23 2.11
N MET A 26 -7.80 29.85 1.53
CA MET A 26 -7.45 28.44 1.34
C MET A 26 -7.29 27.70 2.68
N ALA A 27 -6.60 28.31 3.65
CA ALA A 27 -6.45 27.73 4.98
C ALA A 27 -7.82 27.46 5.65
N ARG A 28 -8.77 28.41 5.52
CA ARG A 28 -10.14 28.24 6.01
C ARG A 28 -10.88 27.12 5.29
N HIS A 29 -10.86 27.09 3.95
CA HIS A 29 -11.51 26.03 3.17
C HIS A 29 -10.97 24.63 3.48
N MET A 30 -9.68 24.55 3.82
CA MET A 30 -9.00 23.29 4.13
C MET A 30 -9.02 22.94 5.63
N GLY A 31 -9.68 23.75 6.47
CA GLY A 31 -9.85 23.47 7.89
C GLY A 31 -8.54 23.50 8.71
N VAL A 32 -7.54 24.28 8.28
CA VAL A 32 -6.21 24.34 8.93
C VAL A 32 -5.84 25.75 9.38
N SER A 33 -4.82 25.84 10.24
CA SER A 33 -4.22 27.13 10.60
C SER A 33 -3.49 27.76 9.39
N ALA A 34 -3.45 29.10 9.34
CA ALA A 34 -2.69 29.81 8.30
C ALA A 34 -1.19 29.47 8.33
N LEU A 35 -0.62 29.21 9.51
CA LEU A 35 0.78 28.79 9.66
C LEU A 35 1.02 27.42 9.00
N THR A 36 0.14 26.45 9.26
CA THR A 36 0.21 25.11 8.65
C THR A 36 0.06 25.19 7.13
N PHE A 37 -0.82 26.05 6.63
CA PHE A 37 -0.99 26.27 5.20
C PHE A 37 0.26 26.89 4.56
N ARG A 38 0.91 27.85 5.25
CA ARG A 38 2.17 28.44 4.78
C ARG A 38 3.30 27.40 4.71
N GLN A 39 3.45 26.56 5.75
CA GLN A 39 4.43 25.47 5.76
C GLN A 39 4.20 24.47 4.62
N ALA A 40 2.94 24.14 4.31
CA ALA A 40 2.61 23.30 3.17
C ALA A 40 3.00 23.98 1.84
N LEU A 41 2.74 25.28 1.69
CA LEU A 41 3.20 26.03 0.51
C LEU A 41 4.73 26.11 0.42
N ASP A 42 5.45 26.17 1.54
CA ASP A 42 6.92 26.19 1.57
C ASP A 42 7.46 24.88 0.99
N ARG A 43 6.95 23.72 1.43
CA ARG A 43 7.31 22.40 0.86
C ARG A 43 6.97 22.26 -0.62
N LEU A 44 5.80 22.77 -1.04
CA LEU A 44 5.42 22.79 -2.46
C LEU A 44 6.35 23.70 -3.30
N ARG A 45 6.91 24.76 -2.71
CA ARG A 45 7.92 25.63 -3.36
C ARG A 45 9.26 24.94 -3.45
N GLU A 46 9.69 24.24 -2.40
CA GLU A 46 10.92 23.42 -2.41
C GLU A 46 10.84 22.33 -3.49
N ALA A 47 9.70 21.67 -3.63
CA ALA A 47 9.40 20.71 -4.70
C ALA A 47 9.19 21.36 -6.09
N ARG A 48 9.33 22.69 -6.22
CA ARG A 48 9.15 23.47 -7.46
C ARG A 48 7.76 23.34 -8.09
N LEU A 49 6.74 22.98 -7.31
CA LEU A 49 5.36 22.84 -7.79
C LEU A 49 4.61 24.17 -7.84
N VAL A 50 5.01 25.12 -7.00
CA VAL A 50 4.43 26.48 -6.97
C VAL A 50 5.52 27.54 -6.87
N SER A 51 5.19 28.77 -7.27
CA SER A 51 6.05 29.94 -7.17
C SER A 51 5.28 31.11 -6.58
N THR A 52 5.98 31.98 -5.83
CA THR A 52 5.38 33.19 -5.25
C THR A 52 5.95 34.42 -5.95
N ARG A 53 5.07 35.29 -6.44
CA ARG A 53 5.45 36.58 -7.04
C ARG A 53 5.12 37.71 -6.06
N PRO A 54 6.08 38.58 -5.68
CA PRO A 54 5.80 39.73 -4.81
C PRO A 54 5.08 40.87 -5.55
N GLY A 55 4.44 41.78 -4.80
CA GLY A 55 3.88 43.03 -5.32
C GLY A 55 2.34 43.11 -5.41
N ARG A 56 1.84 44.27 -5.88
CA ARG A 56 0.41 44.63 -5.97
C ARG A 56 -0.21 43.92 -7.19
N GLY A 57 -0.55 42.64 -7.02
CA GLY A 57 -0.88 41.70 -8.10
C GLY A 57 -0.18 40.34 -7.97
N GLY A 58 0.74 40.24 -7.00
CA GLY A 58 1.43 39.01 -6.62
C GLY A 58 0.54 37.95 -5.98
N GLY A 59 1.14 36.84 -5.62
CA GLY A 59 0.46 35.67 -5.08
C GLY A 59 1.21 34.39 -5.37
N THR A 60 0.63 33.27 -4.96
CA THR A 60 1.16 31.94 -5.27
C THR A 60 0.53 31.42 -6.55
N PHE A 61 1.36 30.94 -7.46
CA PHE A 61 0.97 30.39 -8.76
C PHE A 61 1.50 28.97 -8.88
N ILE A 62 0.74 28.09 -9.53
CA ILE A 62 1.26 26.77 -9.93
C ILE A 62 2.37 27.00 -10.96
N SER A 63 3.50 26.32 -10.80
CA SER A 63 4.67 26.50 -11.67
C SER A 63 5.44 25.20 -11.92
N ALA A 64 4.80 24.05 -11.70
CA ALA A 64 5.41 22.74 -11.92
C ALA A 64 5.82 22.58 -13.39
N SER A 65 7.09 22.25 -13.64
CA SER A 65 7.56 21.79 -14.96
C SER A 65 7.18 20.34 -15.18
N LEU A 66 7.18 19.87 -16.44
CA LEU A 66 6.97 18.44 -16.75
C LEU A 66 7.93 17.54 -15.98
N SER A 67 9.21 17.91 -15.92
CA SER A 67 10.22 17.17 -15.15
C SER A 67 9.94 17.12 -13.64
N ALA A 68 9.39 18.19 -13.06
CA ALA A 68 9.03 18.19 -11.64
C ALA A 68 7.82 17.29 -11.36
N LEU A 69 6.86 17.22 -12.30
CA LEU A 69 5.69 16.34 -12.21
C LEU A 69 6.08 14.86 -12.38
N GLU A 70 7.01 14.57 -13.30
CA GLU A 70 7.56 13.23 -13.50
C GLU A 70 8.32 12.77 -12.25
N GLN A 71 9.20 13.61 -11.70
CA GLN A 71 9.90 13.34 -10.44
C GLN A 71 8.94 13.09 -9.28
N LEU A 72 7.89 13.91 -9.17
CA LEU A 72 6.85 13.71 -8.16
C LEU A 72 6.17 12.34 -8.30
N SER A 73 5.86 11.92 -9.54
CA SER A 73 5.27 10.62 -9.84
C SER A 73 6.20 9.47 -9.47
N GLN A 74 7.48 9.55 -9.86
CA GLN A 74 8.50 8.54 -9.58
C GLN A 74 8.76 8.41 -8.07
N GLN A 75 8.80 9.54 -7.35
CA GLN A 75 8.92 9.55 -5.90
C GLN A 75 7.71 8.88 -5.25
N ALA A 76 6.48 9.26 -5.64
CA ALA A 76 5.28 8.63 -5.12
C ALA A 76 5.24 7.12 -5.38
N LEU A 77 5.74 6.68 -6.54
CA LEU A 77 5.83 5.28 -6.92
C LEU A 77 6.90 4.51 -6.13
N SER A 78 8.01 5.16 -5.80
CA SER A 78 9.07 4.60 -4.95
C SER A 78 8.62 4.44 -3.50
N ASP A 79 7.85 5.41 -2.99
CA ASP A 79 7.46 5.46 -1.57
C ASP A 79 6.27 4.54 -1.23
N ILE A 80 5.43 4.21 -2.21
CA ILE A 80 4.27 3.32 -2.03
C ILE A 80 4.68 1.84 -2.14
N SER A 81 3.96 0.94 -1.48
CA SER A 81 4.17 -0.52 -1.59
C SER A 81 3.31 -1.15 -2.70
N LEU A 82 3.72 -2.31 -3.22
CA LEU A 82 2.90 -3.12 -4.14
C LEU A 82 1.59 -3.53 -3.48
N ALA A 83 1.63 -3.92 -2.20
CA ALA A 83 0.42 -4.22 -1.44
C ALA A 83 -0.57 -3.03 -1.43
N LYS A 84 -0.06 -1.80 -1.23
CA LYS A 84 -0.90 -0.61 -1.22
C LYS A 84 -1.37 -0.20 -2.61
N ILE A 85 -0.55 -0.39 -3.65
CA ILE A 85 -0.98 -0.20 -5.05
C ILE A 85 -2.12 -1.16 -5.39
N ALA A 86 -2.02 -2.43 -5.01
CA ALA A 86 -3.06 -3.42 -5.28
C ALA A 86 -4.37 -3.10 -4.54
N ASP A 87 -4.28 -2.76 -3.25
CA ASP A 87 -5.42 -2.31 -2.42
C ASP A 87 -6.12 -1.08 -2.99
N LEU A 88 -5.34 -0.03 -3.31
CA LEU A 88 -5.86 1.21 -3.89
C LEU A 88 -6.46 0.96 -5.28
N GLY A 89 -5.75 0.25 -6.15
CA GLY A 89 -6.20 -0.07 -7.51
C GLY A 89 -7.50 -0.86 -7.52
N HIS A 90 -7.64 -1.85 -6.63
CA HIS A 90 -8.88 -2.61 -6.48
C HIS A 90 -10.02 -1.74 -5.96
N SER A 91 -9.78 -0.98 -4.88
CA SER A 91 -10.80 -0.09 -4.29
C SER A 91 -11.34 0.91 -5.30
N VAL A 92 -10.45 1.57 -6.06
CA VAL A 92 -10.86 2.52 -7.12
C VAL A 92 -11.57 1.78 -8.26
N SER A 93 -11.12 0.59 -8.65
CA SER A 93 -11.78 -0.23 -9.68
C SER A 93 -13.22 -0.58 -9.32
N GLU A 94 -13.48 -1.03 -8.09
CA GLU A 94 -14.83 -1.40 -7.64
C GLU A 94 -15.76 -0.19 -7.48
N LEU A 95 -15.24 0.93 -6.94
CA LEU A 95 -16.01 2.17 -6.85
C LEU A 95 -16.36 2.71 -8.24
N HIS A 96 -15.42 2.67 -9.18
CA HIS A 96 -15.67 3.09 -10.56
C HIS A 96 -16.63 2.15 -11.31
N ALA A 97 -16.53 0.84 -11.09
CA ALA A 97 -17.46 -0.14 -11.64
C ALA A 97 -18.89 0.08 -11.14
N SER A 98 -19.05 0.35 -9.83
CA SER A 98 -20.33 0.72 -9.24
C SER A 98 -20.86 2.04 -9.83
N ALA A 99 -19.99 3.02 -10.03
CA ALA A 99 -20.35 4.29 -10.66
C ALA A 99 -20.82 4.08 -12.11
N ALA A 100 -20.12 3.27 -12.91
CA ALA A 100 -20.50 2.97 -14.29
C ALA A 100 -21.86 2.26 -14.37
N ARG A 101 -22.11 1.29 -13.48
CA ARG A 101 -23.41 0.61 -13.35
C ARG A 101 -24.53 1.62 -13.09
N LEU A 102 -24.35 2.50 -12.10
CA LEU A 102 -25.34 3.50 -11.73
C LEU A 102 -25.51 4.56 -12.82
N ALA A 103 -24.44 4.97 -13.49
CA ALA A 103 -24.49 5.87 -14.63
C ALA A 103 -25.34 5.28 -15.77
N ALA A 104 -25.16 3.99 -16.08
CA ALA A 104 -25.99 3.27 -17.05
C ALA A 104 -27.49 3.24 -16.68
N GLN A 105 -27.81 3.30 -15.38
CA GLN A 105 -29.20 3.35 -14.88
C GLN A 105 -29.79 4.76 -14.86
N ARG A 106 -28.97 5.80 -14.67
CA ARG A 106 -29.43 7.13 -14.25
C ARG A 106 -29.12 8.26 -15.23
N ARG A 107 -28.29 8.02 -16.24
CA ARG A 107 -27.91 9.02 -17.25
C ARG A 107 -29.10 9.60 -18.00
N ASP A 108 -29.02 10.88 -18.33
CA ASP A 108 -29.92 11.56 -19.28
C ASP A 108 -29.20 11.83 -20.63
N ASP A 109 -29.88 12.51 -21.56
CA ASP A 109 -29.34 12.82 -22.89
C ASP A 109 -28.16 13.81 -22.86
N ILE A 110 -28.08 14.68 -21.85
CA ILE A 110 -26.96 15.62 -21.68
C ILE A 110 -25.73 14.84 -21.21
N ASP A 111 -25.93 13.93 -20.26
CA ASP A 111 -24.90 13.04 -19.74
C ASP A 111 -24.28 12.16 -20.86
N ILE A 112 -25.07 11.73 -21.86
CA ILE A 112 -24.58 10.98 -23.03
C ILE A 112 -23.52 11.75 -23.82
N ASN A 113 -23.78 13.03 -24.10
CA ASN A 113 -22.85 13.84 -24.88
C ASN A 113 -21.57 14.11 -24.09
N GLU A 114 -21.68 14.38 -22.78
CA GLU A 114 -20.51 14.59 -21.93
C GLU A 114 -19.64 13.33 -21.81
N LEU A 115 -20.26 12.14 -21.69
CA LEU A 115 -19.52 10.86 -21.67
C LEU A 115 -18.74 10.63 -22.95
N ARG A 116 -19.38 10.83 -24.12
CA ARG A 116 -18.72 10.68 -25.42
C ARG A 116 -17.53 11.61 -25.53
N LEU A 117 -17.71 12.91 -25.25
CA LEU A 117 -16.63 13.88 -25.28
C LEU A 117 -15.47 13.51 -24.35
N SER A 118 -15.76 12.98 -23.15
CA SER A 118 -14.74 12.56 -22.20
C SER A 118 -13.93 11.35 -22.68
N ALA A 119 -14.57 10.38 -23.34
CA ALA A 119 -13.89 9.21 -23.89
C ALA A 119 -13.16 9.53 -25.20
N ASP A 120 -13.76 10.33 -26.08
CA ASP A 120 -13.14 10.77 -27.34
C ASP A 120 -11.85 11.54 -27.07
N ARG A 121 -11.81 12.36 -26.02
CA ARG A 121 -10.60 13.08 -25.61
C ARG A 121 -9.43 12.15 -25.29
N LEU A 122 -9.66 10.90 -24.85
CA LEU A 122 -8.59 9.93 -24.57
C LEU A 122 -7.92 9.38 -25.84
N LEU A 123 -8.57 9.52 -27.00
CA LEU A 123 -8.09 9.07 -28.31
C LEU A 123 -7.17 10.08 -28.98
N GLU A 124 -7.20 11.34 -28.54
CA GLU A 124 -6.40 12.41 -29.12
C GLU A 124 -4.92 12.27 -28.71
N PRO A 125 -3.97 12.74 -29.54
CA PRO A 125 -2.57 12.86 -29.15
C PRO A 125 -2.43 13.81 -27.95
N MET A 126 -1.72 13.37 -26.92
CA MET A 126 -1.61 14.07 -25.64
C MET A 126 -0.25 13.82 -25.01
N THR A 127 0.26 14.84 -24.32
CA THR A 127 1.36 14.65 -23.37
C THR A 127 0.93 13.75 -22.20
N ALA A 128 1.89 13.15 -21.48
CA ALA A 128 1.60 12.30 -20.32
C ALA A 128 0.71 12.99 -19.27
N ILE A 129 0.97 14.28 -19.00
CA ILE A 129 0.19 15.06 -18.03
C ILE A 129 -1.23 15.34 -18.49
N GLU A 130 -1.42 15.63 -19.78
CA GLU A 130 -2.75 15.82 -20.37
C GLU A 130 -3.53 14.50 -20.32
N ARG A 131 -2.91 13.38 -20.66
CA ARG A 131 -3.52 12.05 -20.61
C ARG A 131 -3.97 11.69 -19.19
N ARG A 132 -3.11 11.91 -18.20
CA ARG A 132 -3.43 11.68 -16.77
C ARG A 132 -4.61 12.53 -16.33
N ARG A 133 -4.65 13.81 -16.71
CA ARG A 133 -5.78 14.70 -16.44
C ARG A 133 -7.07 14.20 -17.09
N ALA A 134 -7.01 13.87 -18.39
CA ALA A 134 -8.18 13.40 -19.14
C ALA A 134 -8.71 12.08 -18.58
N SER A 135 -7.83 11.12 -18.25
CA SER A 135 -8.18 9.85 -17.60
C SER A 135 -8.86 10.07 -16.24
N THR A 136 -8.33 10.98 -15.43
CA THR A 136 -8.93 11.36 -14.14
C THR A 136 -10.33 11.96 -14.34
N LEU A 137 -10.47 12.92 -15.25
CA LEU A 137 -11.74 13.60 -15.51
C LEU A 137 -12.79 12.62 -16.07
N TYR A 138 -12.40 11.72 -16.97
CA TYR A 138 -13.27 10.65 -17.48
C TYR A 138 -13.89 9.82 -16.35
N VAL A 139 -13.08 9.38 -15.37
CA VAL A 139 -13.56 8.61 -14.21
C VAL A 139 -14.53 9.44 -13.37
N ILE A 140 -14.22 10.73 -13.13
CA ILE A 140 -15.06 11.66 -12.37
C ILE A 140 -16.39 11.93 -13.10
N THR A 141 -16.38 12.06 -14.42
CA THR A 141 -17.58 12.26 -15.24
C THR A 141 -18.56 11.11 -15.04
N ILE A 142 -18.10 9.86 -15.16
CA ILE A 142 -18.95 8.67 -14.90
C ILE A 142 -19.51 8.69 -13.47
N ALA A 143 -18.69 9.03 -12.47
CA ALA A 143 -19.11 9.11 -11.07
C ALA A 143 -20.13 10.20 -10.80
N ARG A 144 -20.05 11.35 -11.48
CA ARG A 144 -21.04 12.43 -11.41
C ARG A 144 -22.38 11.97 -11.99
N ILE A 145 -22.34 11.27 -13.12
CA ILE A 145 -23.53 10.74 -13.83
C ILE A 145 -24.19 9.60 -13.04
N ALA A 146 -23.45 8.91 -12.18
CA ALA A 146 -24.00 7.95 -11.23
C ALA A 146 -24.99 8.59 -10.23
N ARG A 147 -25.02 9.93 -10.08
CA ARG A 147 -25.90 10.68 -9.15
C ARG A 147 -25.87 10.12 -7.73
N SER A 148 -24.69 9.77 -7.22
CA SER A 148 -24.48 9.35 -5.84
C SER A 148 -23.38 10.21 -5.21
N GLU A 149 -23.79 11.13 -4.35
CA GLU A 149 -22.87 12.06 -3.67
C GLU A 149 -21.85 11.31 -2.82
N THR A 150 -22.28 10.29 -2.09
CA THR A 150 -21.40 9.44 -1.27
C THR A 150 -20.37 8.71 -2.12
N LEU A 151 -20.77 8.14 -3.26
CA LEU A 151 -19.86 7.42 -4.16
C LEU A 151 -18.84 8.39 -4.80
N LEU A 152 -19.30 9.55 -5.26
CA LEU A 152 -18.44 10.58 -5.82
C LEU A 152 -17.43 11.07 -4.78
N ALA A 153 -17.88 11.36 -3.56
CA ALA A 153 -17.04 11.82 -2.46
C ALA A 153 -15.99 10.77 -2.04
N ALA A 154 -16.32 9.49 -2.11
CA ALA A 154 -15.38 8.40 -1.84
C ALA A 154 -14.37 8.18 -2.98
N LEU A 155 -14.80 8.27 -4.24
CA LEU A 155 -13.95 7.95 -5.40
C LEU A 155 -12.94 9.07 -5.72
N VAL A 156 -13.34 10.34 -5.64
CA VAL A 156 -12.50 11.48 -6.09
C VAL A 156 -11.12 11.55 -5.42
N PRO A 157 -10.98 11.39 -4.09
CA PRO A 157 -9.66 11.36 -3.45
C PRO A 157 -8.82 10.19 -3.93
N LEU A 158 -9.41 8.99 -3.98
CA LEU A 158 -8.71 7.76 -4.30
C LEU A 158 -8.25 7.71 -5.76
N ILE A 159 -9.07 8.17 -6.71
CA ILE A 159 -8.65 8.26 -8.12
C ILE A 159 -7.51 9.27 -8.29
N GLY A 160 -7.50 10.37 -7.53
CA GLY A 160 -6.40 11.33 -7.57
C GLY A 160 -5.08 10.70 -7.10
N GLU A 161 -5.10 10.00 -5.97
CA GLU A 161 -3.95 9.25 -5.45
C GLU A 161 -3.47 8.18 -6.44
N PHE A 162 -4.40 7.43 -7.02
CA PHE A 162 -4.09 6.36 -7.96
C PHE A 162 -3.49 6.89 -9.28
N GLN A 163 -4.07 7.96 -9.84
CA GLN A 163 -3.59 8.57 -11.09
C GLN A 163 -2.27 9.31 -10.91
N LEU A 164 -1.93 9.76 -9.69
CA LEU A 164 -0.60 10.32 -9.40
C LEU A 164 0.52 9.30 -9.65
N LEU A 165 0.24 8.01 -9.46
CA LEU A 165 1.19 6.92 -9.68
C LEU A 165 1.31 6.52 -11.16
N ALA A 166 0.28 6.79 -11.98
CA ALA A 166 0.19 6.36 -13.36
C ALA A 166 0.89 7.35 -14.30
N TRP A 167 2.21 7.24 -14.49
CA TRP A 167 2.92 7.98 -15.55
C TRP A 167 2.96 7.14 -16.84
N THR A 168 2.43 7.69 -17.93
CA THR A 168 2.30 6.97 -19.21
C THR A 168 2.82 7.82 -20.34
N ASP A 169 4.00 7.47 -20.86
CA ASP A 169 4.48 7.98 -22.14
C ASP A 169 3.98 7.08 -23.29
N GLU A 170 3.89 7.61 -24.52
CA GLU A 170 3.25 6.97 -25.69
C GLU A 170 3.81 5.60 -26.14
N ALA A 171 4.76 5.01 -25.42
CA ALA A 171 5.62 3.94 -25.91
C ALA A 171 5.00 2.53 -25.99
N ASN A 172 3.76 2.29 -25.52
CA ASN A 172 3.24 0.92 -25.38
C ASN A 172 1.81 0.75 -25.93
N GLY A 173 1.52 -0.43 -26.52
CA GLY A 173 0.18 -0.84 -26.98
C GLY A 173 -0.91 -0.80 -25.90
N LEU A 174 -0.51 -0.66 -24.63
CA LEU A 174 -1.38 -0.44 -23.49
C LEU A 174 -2.33 0.77 -23.65
N ILE A 175 -1.90 1.87 -24.28
CA ILE A 175 -2.78 3.03 -24.45
C ILE A 175 -4.00 2.67 -25.30
N ALA A 176 -3.80 1.87 -26.36
CA ALA A 176 -4.90 1.40 -27.19
C ALA A 176 -5.86 0.51 -26.39
N GLU A 177 -5.33 -0.37 -25.53
CA GLU A 177 -6.16 -1.21 -24.64
C GLU A 177 -6.95 -0.40 -23.61
N LEU A 178 -6.31 0.59 -22.98
CA LEU A 178 -6.96 1.50 -22.03
C LEU A 178 -8.10 2.27 -22.71
N ASN A 179 -7.81 2.87 -23.86
CA ASN A 179 -8.78 3.62 -24.65
C ASN A 179 -9.94 2.71 -25.10
N HIS A 180 -9.64 1.48 -25.51
CA HIS A 180 -10.67 0.51 -25.87
C HIS A 180 -11.57 0.14 -24.68
N ALA A 181 -11.01 -0.11 -23.50
CA ALA A 181 -11.78 -0.40 -22.29
C ALA A 181 -12.64 0.80 -21.84
N ALA A 182 -12.14 2.03 -22.00
CA ALA A 182 -12.89 3.25 -21.74
C ALA A 182 -14.08 3.40 -22.72
N GLN A 183 -13.87 3.15 -24.02
CA GLN A 183 -14.95 3.14 -25.01
C GLN A 183 -16.00 2.06 -24.71
N GLN A 184 -15.58 0.83 -24.39
CA GLN A 184 -16.50 -0.25 -24.02
C GLN A 184 -17.39 0.12 -22.83
N THR A 185 -16.82 0.83 -21.85
CA THR A 185 -17.58 1.35 -20.70
C THR A 185 -18.65 2.34 -21.15
N VAL A 186 -18.28 3.34 -21.96
CA VAL A 186 -19.23 4.32 -22.48
C VAL A 186 -20.31 3.64 -23.33
N ASP A 187 -19.95 2.77 -24.26
CA ASP A 187 -20.92 2.05 -25.11
C ASP A 187 -21.91 1.21 -24.30
N ALA A 188 -21.45 0.58 -23.23
CA ALA A 188 -22.30 -0.17 -22.32
C ALA A 188 -23.24 0.76 -21.53
N ILE A 189 -22.75 1.88 -21.02
CA ILE A 189 -23.60 2.93 -20.40
C ILE A 189 -24.63 3.42 -21.41
N LEU A 190 -24.22 3.62 -22.67
CA LEU A 190 -25.07 4.15 -23.73
C LEU A 190 -26.22 3.21 -24.10
N ARG A 191 -26.01 1.90 -23.99
CA ARG A 191 -27.02 0.86 -24.23
C ARG A 191 -27.78 0.44 -22.96
N ALA A 192 -27.54 1.11 -21.83
CA ALA A 192 -28.06 0.73 -20.51
C ALA A 192 -27.70 -0.72 -20.10
N ALA A 193 -26.56 -1.24 -20.55
CA ALA A 193 -26.05 -2.56 -20.18
C ALA A 193 -25.26 -2.45 -18.86
N HIS A 194 -25.98 -2.50 -17.74
CA HIS A 194 -25.44 -2.16 -16.41
C HIS A 194 -24.26 -3.03 -15.95
N ASP A 195 -24.34 -4.34 -16.15
CA ASP A 195 -23.26 -5.28 -15.77
C ASP A 195 -22.05 -5.14 -16.70
N GLU A 196 -22.28 -5.00 -18.01
CA GLU A 196 -21.22 -4.76 -19.00
C GLU A 196 -20.47 -3.45 -18.69
N ALA A 197 -21.19 -2.39 -18.32
CA ALA A 197 -20.60 -1.10 -17.97
C ALA A 197 -19.70 -1.22 -16.73
N ALA A 198 -20.15 -1.96 -15.71
CA ALA A 198 -19.37 -2.20 -14.50
C ALA A 198 -18.08 -3.00 -14.81
N GLU A 199 -18.19 -4.05 -15.62
CA GLU A 199 -17.05 -4.92 -15.95
C GLU A 199 -16.01 -4.20 -16.81
N ALA A 200 -16.45 -3.45 -17.84
CA ALA A 200 -15.56 -2.67 -18.68
C ALA A 200 -14.83 -1.57 -17.87
N ALA A 201 -15.55 -0.89 -16.96
CA ALA A 201 -14.99 0.14 -16.09
C ALA A 201 -13.95 -0.44 -15.11
N ARG A 202 -14.23 -1.61 -14.52
CA ARG A 202 -13.30 -2.35 -13.68
C ARG A 202 -12.03 -2.70 -14.45
N LYS A 203 -12.19 -3.29 -15.63
CA LYS A 203 -11.07 -3.69 -16.51
C LYS A 203 -10.17 -2.50 -16.85
N HIS A 204 -10.76 -1.34 -17.17
CA HIS A 204 -9.99 -0.12 -17.48
C HIS A 204 -9.04 0.27 -16.35
N LEU A 205 -9.49 0.31 -15.10
CA LEU A 205 -8.63 0.68 -13.97
C LEU A 205 -7.65 -0.44 -13.55
N GLN A 206 -8.01 -1.71 -13.75
CA GLN A 206 -7.08 -2.83 -13.58
C GLN A 206 -5.90 -2.79 -14.56
N LEU A 207 -6.10 -2.30 -15.79
CA LEU A 207 -5.03 -2.06 -16.76
C LEU A 207 -4.07 -0.94 -16.30
N ILE A 208 -4.60 0.11 -15.65
CA ILE A 208 -3.75 1.16 -15.05
C ILE A 208 -2.97 0.58 -13.87
N ALA A 209 -3.61 -0.24 -13.01
CA ALA A 209 -2.93 -0.87 -11.88
C ALA A 209 -1.76 -1.76 -12.33
N ARG A 210 -1.95 -2.53 -13.41
CA ARG A 210 -0.89 -3.31 -14.07
C ARG A 210 0.32 -2.47 -14.42
N GLN A 211 0.07 -1.34 -15.07
CA GLN A 211 1.12 -0.44 -15.47
C GLN A 211 1.88 0.12 -14.27
N ILE A 212 1.16 0.59 -13.25
CA ILE A 212 1.78 1.14 -12.03
C ILE A 212 2.68 0.10 -11.36
N VAL A 213 2.21 -1.15 -11.21
CA VAL A 213 3.00 -2.24 -10.64
C VAL A 213 4.26 -2.51 -11.48
N ARG A 214 4.13 -2.58 -12.81
CA ARG A 214 5.25 -2.79 -13.73
C ARG A 214 6.30 -1.68 -13.64
N GLU A 215 5.87 -0.42 -13.69
CA GLU A 215 6.77 0.73 -13.59
C GLU A 215 7.49 0.74 -12.24
N ARG A 216 6.80 0.40 -11.15
CA ARG A 216 7.44 0.27 -9.84
C ARG A 216 8.49 -0.84 -9.83
N SER A 217 8.15 -2.03 -10.35
CA SER A 217 9.10 -3.13 -10.44
C SER A 217 10.35 -2.75 -11.24
N LEU A 218 10.21 -1.98 -12.32
CA LEU A 218 11.32 -1.44 -13.11
C LEU A 218 12.20 -0.47 -12.30
N LEU A 219 11.60 0.43 -11.53
CA LEU A 219 12.34 1.37 -10.66
C LEU A 219 13.25 0.67 -9.65
N PHE A 220 12.83 -0.50 -9.12
CA PHE A 220 13.62 -1.26 -8.15
C PHE A 220 14.65 -2.20 -8.82
N ALA A 221 14.35 -2.77 -9.99
CA ALA A 221 15.25 -3.69 -10.70
C ALA A 221 16.54 -3.03 -11.22
N THR A 222 16.55 -1.71 -11.45
CA THR A 222 17.72 -0.96 -11.95
C THR A 222 18.86 -0.80 -10.94
N ARG A 223 18.69 -1.28 -9.69
CA ARG A 223 19.64 -1.09 -8.59
C ARG A 223 20.67 -2.22 -8.42
N VAL A 224 20.65 -3.27 -9.26
CA VAL A 224 21.49 -4.49 -9.11
C VAL A 224 22.16 -4.92 -10.43
N THR A 225 23.34 -5.56 -10.36
CA THR A 225 24.06 -6.15 -11.49
C THR A 225 23.33 -7.36 -12.07
N GLN A 226 23.33 -7.53 -13.40
CA GLN A 226 22.53 -8.56 -14.10
C GLN A 226 22.76 -10.02 -13.65
N ASP A 227 23.95 -10.32 -13.11
CA ASP A 227 24.35 -11.67 -12.71
C ASP A 227 23.72 -12.14 -11.38
N ASP A 228 23.17 -11.23 -10.57
CA ASP A 228 22.57 -11.54 -9.26
C ASP A 228 21.04 -11.73 -9.28
N LEU A 229 20.43 -11.66 -10.47
CA LEU A 229 18.98 -11.65 -10.61
C LEU A 229 18.40 -13.08 -10.65
N SER A 230 17.93 -13.56 -9.50
CA SER A 230 17.26 -14.85 -9.35
C SER A 230 16.12 -14.76 -8.31
N PRO A 231 14.86 -15.08 -8.68
CA PRO A 231 13.76 -15.14 -7.71
C PRO A 231 14.04 -16.10 -6.55
N GLN A 232 14.74 -17.21 -6.82
CA GLN A 232 15.18 -18.13 -5.78
C GLN A 232 16.20 -17.46 -4.85
N ALA A 233 17.19 -16.75 -5.36
CA ALA A 233 18.18 -16.07 -4.52
C ALA A 233 17.51 -15.02 -3.62
N ALA A 234 16.57 -14.25 -4.17
CA ALA A 234 15.78 -13.28 -3.41
C ALA A 234 15.00 -13.95 -2.27
N PHE A 235 14.36 -15.10 -2.53
CA PHE A 235 13.65 -15.85 -1.51
C PHE A 235 14.58 -16.40 -0.42
N HIS A 236 15.74 -16.93 -0.79
CA HIS A 236 16.73 -17.41 0.19
C HIS A 236 17.29 -16.28 1.05
N GLU A 237 17.54 -15.10 0.48
CA GLU A 237 17.95 -13.92 1.24
C GLU A 237 16.89 -13.49 2.25
N LEU A 238 15.62 -13.42 1.82
CA LEU A 238 14.51 -13.13 2.72
C LEU A 238 14.46 -14.13 3.87
N LEU A 239 14.57 -15.44 3.60
CA LEU A 239 14.63 -16.45 4.66
C LEU A 239 15.83 -16.26 5.59
N GLY A 240 16.99 -15.86 5.07
CA GLY A 240 18.17 -15.51 5.86
C GLY A 240 17.90 -14.36 6.85
N HIS A 241 17.19 -13.32 6.42
CA HIS A 241 16.77 -12.25 7.33
C HIS A 241 15.78 -12.73 8.41
N ILE A 242 14.82 -13.60 8.06
CA ILE A 242 13.90 -14.20 9.05
C ILE A 242 14.68 -15.04 10.08
N GLN A 243 15.73 -15.77 9.67
CA GLN A 243 16.58 -16.53 10.59
C GLN A 243 17.33 -15.61 11.56
N GLN A 244 17.84 -14.48 11.08
CA GLN A 244 18.51 -13.48 11.92
C GLN A 244 17.53 -12.88 12.94
N ILE A 245 16.33 -12.49 12.51
CA ILE A 245 15.30 -11.95 13.41
C ILE A 245 14.92 -12.98 14.47
N ARG A 246 14.76 -14.26 14.09
CA ARG A 246 14.53 -15.35 15.04
C ARG A 246 15.63 -15.45 16.08
N ALA A 247 16.90 -15.39 15.69
CA ALA A 247 18.03 -15.44 16.62
C ALA A 247 18.01 -14.27 17.61
N SER A 248 17.62 -13.08 17.14
CA SER A 248 17.50 -11.88 17.97
C SER A 248 16.35 -11.97 18.97
N LEU A 249 15.20 -12.50 18.55
CA LEU A 249 14.10 -12.79 19.47
C LEU A 249 14.51 -13.85 20.50
N GLN A 250 15.25 -14.89 20.12
CA GLN A 250 15.77 -15.90 21.06
C GLN A 250 16.69 -15.27 22.11
N ASN A 251 17.60 -14.39 21.70
CA ASN A 251 18.45 -13.64 22.62
C ASN A 251 17.62 -12.74 23.55
N GLY A 252 16.61 -12.05 23.01
CA GLY A 252 15.67 -11.24 23.79
C GLY A 252 14.94 -12.05 24.86
N CYS A 253 14.38 -13.21 24.50
CA CYS A 253 13.74 -14.11 25.46
C CYS A 253 14.70 -14.54 26.57
N GLN A 254 15.95 -14.91 26.23
CA GLN A 254 16.94 -15.33 27.22
C GLN A 254 17.24 -14.21 28.22
N ARG A 255 17.40 -12.97 27.75
CA ARG A 255 17.65 -11.81 28.61
C ARG A 255 16.44 -11.50 29.50
N LEU A 256 15.22 -11.61 28.98
CA LEU A 256 14.00 -11.37 29.76
C LEU A 256 13.81 -12.40 30.88
N ILE A 257 14.18 -13.67 30.65
CA ILE A 257 14.12 -14.73 31.67
C ILE A 257 15.00 -14.41 32.89
N GLU A 258 16.08 -13.65 32.69
CA GLU A 258 17.02 -13.22 33.74
C GLU A 258 16.52 -12.02 34.55
N LEU A 259 15.43 -11.37 34.13
CA LEU A 259 14.85 -10.19 34.78
C LEU A 259 13.67 -10.56 35.69
N GLU A 260 13.40 -9.69 36.66
CA GLU A 260 12.13 -9.72 37.38
C GLU A 260 11.00 -9.17 36.49
N ALA A 261 9.83 -9.79 36.55
CA ALA A 261 8.66 -9.31 35.83
C ALA A 261 8.02 -8.09 36.53
N PRO A 262 7.54 -7.09 35.77
CA PRO A 262 6.82 -5.96 36.35
C PRO A 262 5.52 -6.44 37.00
N ARG A 263 5.13 -5.79 38.11
CA ARG A 263 3.82 -6.04 38.76
C ARG A 263 2.68 -5.26 38.12
N TYR A 264 2.98 -4.09 37.57
CA TYR A 264 1.99 -3.17 37.00
C TYR A 264 2.41 -2.78 35.59
N ALA A 265 1.44 -2.78 34.67
CA ALA A 265 1.56 -2.32 33.30
C ALA A 265 2.01 -0.85 33.21
N ARG A 266 1.46 0.00 34.10
CA ARG A 266 1.70 1.45 34.09
C ARG A 266 2.72 1.90 35.14
N ALA A 267 3.52 0.99 35.67
CA ALA A 267 4.71 1.38 36.42
C ALA A 267 5.70 2.10 35.47
N GLU A 268 6.69 2.81 36.01
CA GLU A 268 7.75 3.40 35.17
C GLU A 268 8.32 2.34 34.21
N PRO A 269 8.47 2.65 32.91
CA PRO A 269 9.00 1.70 31.94
C PRO A 269 10.34 1.14 32.44
N SER A 270 10.50 -0.18 32.41
CA SER A 270 11.80 -0.77 32.70
C SER A 270 12.76 -0.42 31.57
N ASP A 271 13.75 0.42 31.87
CA ASP A 271 14.83 0.78 30.93
C ASP A 271 15.51 -0.47 30.33
N GLU A 272 15.53 -1.58 31.07
CA GLU A 272 16.12 -2.85 30.64
C GLU A 272 15.25 -3.58 29.60
N ILE A 273 13.92 -3.65 29.82
CA ILE A 273 12.97 -4.22 28.86
C ILE A 273 12.99 -3.38 27.58
N ASP A 274 12.88 -2.07 27.72
CA ASP A 274 12.95 -1.13 26.61
C ASP A 274 14.25 -1.30 25.80
N ALA A 275 15.40 -1.44 26.46
CA ALA A 275 16.67 -1.65 25.77
C ALA A 275 16.71 -2.97 25.00
N ILE A 276 16.07 -4.04 25.49
CA ILE A 276 15.95 -5.32 24.77
C ILE A 276 15.08 -5.13 23.52
N LEU A 277 13.88 -4.55 23.69
CA LEU A 277 12.91 -4.39 22.60
C LEU A 277 13.42 -3.44 21.52
N LYS A 278 13.99 -2.30 21.91
CA LYS A 278 14.60 -1.34 20.97
C LYS A 278 15.76 -1.95 20.19
N ASN A 279 16.60 -2.77 20.84
CA ASN A 279 17.69 -3.47 20.16
C ASN A 279 17.15 -4.43 19.09
N ILE A 280 16.10 -5.19 19.39
CA ILE A 280 15.46 -6.07 18.40
C ILE A 280 14.87 -5.23 17.26
N ALA A 281 14.08 -4.20 17.58
CA ALA A 281 13.40 -3.36 16.60
C ALA A 281 14.37 -2.55 15.71
N SER A 282 15.55 -2.21 16.21
CA SER A 282 16.59 -1.47 15.47
C SER A 282 17.50 -2.37 14.63
N GLN A 283 17.29 -3.68 14.61
CA GLN A 283 18.02 -4.58 13.72
C GLN A 283 17.28 -4.71 12.40
N ASN A 284 18.01 -4.99 11.30
CA ASN A 284 17.40 -5.20 9.98
C ASN A 284 16.43 -4.07 9.58
N ASN A 285 16.89 -2.82 9.59
CA ASN A 285 16.11 -1.58 9.42
C ASN A 285 15.21 -1.53 8.16
N THR A 286 15.44 -2.42 7.19
CA THR A 286 14.61 -2.54 5.99
C THR A 286 13.40 -3.46 6.19
N LEU A 287 13.52 -4.51 7.01
CA LEU A 287 12.52 -5.56 7.15
C LEU A 287 11.72 -5.46 8.45
N LEU A 288 12.30 -4.97 9.54
CA LEU A 288 11.57 -4.81 10.80
C LEU A 288 10.84 -3.47 10.86
N ARG A 289 9.57 -3.55 11.27
CA ARG A 289 8.70 -2.42 11.57
C ARG A 289 8.82 -2.05 13.05
N GLY A 290 8.64 -3.05 13.91
CA GLY A 290 8.67 -2.88 15.35
C GLY A 290 8.86 -4.21 16.07
N ALA A 291 9.08 -4.13 17.37
CA ALA A 291 9.18 -5.31 18.23
C ALA A 291 8.62 -5.00 19.62
N GLY A 292 8.14 -6.03 20.28
CA GLY A 292 7.55 -5.90 21.60
C GLY A 292 7.29 -7.21 22.30
N ILE A 293 6.83 -7.10 23.55
CA ILE A 293 6.42 -8.23 24.38
C ILE A 293 4.95 -8.08 24.75
N ALA A 294 4.14 -9.07 24.37
CA ALA A 294 2.79 -9.25 24.89
C ALA A 294 2.84 -10.09 26.16
N TYR A 295 2.29 -9.52 27.23
CA TYR A 295 2.23 -10.18 28.52
C TYR A 295 1.12 -11.22 28.56
N ALA A 296 1.34 -12.28 29.34
CA ALA A 296 0.30 -13.28 29.58
C ALA A 296 -0.97 -12.62 30.16
N PRO A 297 -2.18 -12.95 29.68
CA PRO A 297 -3.41 -12.36 30.21
C PRO A 297 -3.55 -12.54 31.72
N GLY A 298 -3.72 -11.43 32.44
CA GLY A 298 -3.85 -11.40 33.90
C GLY A 298 -2.52 -11.48 34.67
N MET A 299 -1.38 -11.39 33.99
CA MET A 299 -0.05 -11.35 34.63
C MET A 299 0.19 -10.06 35.43
N LEU A 300 -0.36 -8.94 34.96
CA LEU A 300 -0.18 -7.63 35.57
C LEU A 300 -1.40 -7.27 36.43
N GLU A 301 -1.18 -6.67 37.60
CA GLU A 301 -2.24 -6.43 38.60
C GLU A 301 -3.26 -5.36 38.17
N ASP A 302 -2.81 -4.36 37.41
CA ASP A 302 -3.59 -3.20 37.00
C ASP A 302 -4.18 -3.31 35.58
N SER A 303 -3.81 -4.33 34.81
CA SER A 303 -4.33 -4.56 33.47
C SER A 303 -4.36 -6.05 33.12
N ARG A 304 -5.51 -6.52 32.62
CA ARG A 304 -5.65 -7.90 32.11
C ARG A 304 -4.77 -8.13 30.88
N LEU A 305 -4.77 -7.20 29.93
CA LEU A 305 -3.97 -7.24 28.71
C LEU A 305 -3.01 -6.06 28.73
N TRP A 306 -1.76 -6.29 28.33
CA TRP A 306 -0.76 -5.26 28.18
C TRP A 306 0.32 -5.71 27.22
N MET A 307 0.97 -4.75 26.58
CA MET A 307 2.06 -5.01 25.66
C MET A 307 2.99 -3.81 25.67
N ASP A 308 4.30 -4.08 25.79
CA ASP A 308 5.32 -3.07 25.55
C ASP A 308 5.78 -3.23 24.12
N TRP A 309 5.50 -2.25 23.27
CA TRP A 309 5.77 -2.34 21.83
C TRP A 309 6.44 -1.07 21.32
N TRP A 310 7.53 -1.26 20.59
CA TRP A 310 8.30 -0.18 19.98
C TRP A 310 8.15 -0.27 18.47
N ASP A 311 7.58 0.78 17.88
CA ASP A 311 7.36 0.90 16.44
C ASP A 311 8.35 1.90 15.83
N SER A 312 8.80 1.64 14.61
CA SER A 312 9.59 2.58 13.82
C SER A 312 9.15 2.59 12.37
N ASP A 313 9.17 3.78 11.78
CA ASP A 313 9.28 3.89 10.33
C ASP A 313 10.76 3.66 9.96
N TYR A 314 11.08 2.46 9.45
CA TYR A 314 12.42 2.10 8.96
C TYR A 314 13.56 2.18 10.00
N GLY A 315 13.29 1.92 11.29
CA GLY A 315 14.31 1.80 12.33
C GLY A 315 14.98 3.11 12.79
N LEU A 316 14.60 4.27 12.26
CA LEU A 316 15.29 5.54 12.53
C LEU A 316 14.72 6.33 13.73
N ASP A 317 13.41 6.19 14.01
CA ASP A 317 12.71 6.90 15.09
C ASP A 317 11.78 5.93 15.85
N LEU A 318 12.36 5.12 16.75
CA LEU A 318 11.59 4.18 17.57
C LEU A 318 10.71 4.93 18.58
N THR A 319 9.41 4.66 18.53
CA THR A 319 8.41 5.25 19.42
C THR A 319 7.60 4.18 20.12
N PHE A 320 7.24 4.43 21.38
CA PHE A 320 6.37 3.52 22.11
C PHE A 320 4.96 3.55 21.50
N LYS A 321 4.46 2.37 21.13
CA LYS A 321 3.15 2.18 20.55
C LYS A 321 2.16 1.74 21.63
N SER A 322 1.34 2.70 22.06
CA SER A 322 0.23 2.43 22.98
C SER A 322 -0.93 1.75 22.25
N HIS A 323 -1.53 0.75 22.91
CA HIS A 323 -2.68 -0.02 22.44
C HIS A 323 -3.86 0.18 23.39
N ASP A 324 -5.08 0.14 22.87
CA ASP A 324 -6.28 0.28 23.69
C ASP A 324 -6.80 -1.09 24.14
N PHE A 325 -6.56 -1.44 25.40
CA PHE A 325 -7.00 -2.72 25.98
C PHE A 325 -8.39 -2.64 26.63
N ASN A 326 -9.13 -1.55 26.44
CA ASN A 326 -10.49 -1.43 26.94
C ASN A 326 -11.47 -2.19 26.04
N ALA A 327 -12.05 -3.28 26.54
CA ALA A 327 -13.03 -4.10 25.81
C ALA A 327 -14.29 -3.36 25.34
N ARG A 328 -14.55 -2.14 25.83
CA ARG A 328 -15.65 -1.27 25.38
C ARG A 328 -15.22 -0.29 24.29
N SER A 329 -13.94 -0.20 23.98
CA SER A 329 -13.42 0.68 22.94
C SER A 329 -13.68 0.10 21.56
N LEU A 330 -13.98 0.97 20.60
CA LEU A 330 -13.99 0.59 19.19
C LEU A 330 -12.59 0.20 18.67
N GLN A 331 -11.54 0.59 19.40
CA GLN A 331 -10.14 0.27 19.12
C GLN A 331 -9.58 -0.82 20.04
N TYR A 332 -10.46 -1.61 20.68
CA TYR A 332 -10.04 -2.69 21.56
C TYR A 332 -9.07 -3.66 20.86
N TYR A 333 -7.86 -3.75 21.38
CA TYR A 333 -6.80 -4.62 20.88
C TYR A 333 -6.75 -5.92 21.70
N ASP A 334 -7.47 -6.93 21.23
CA ASP A 334 -7.55 -8.24 21.86
C ASP A 334 -6.54 -9.22 21.26
N TYR A 335 -5.28 -9.14 21.70
CA TYR A 335 -4.23 -10.06 21.23
C TYR A 335 -4.38 -11.48 21.78
N GLU A 336 -5.22 -11.72 22.80
CA GLU A 336 -5.40 -13.03 23.45
C GLU A 336 -5.87 -14.10 22.45
N HIS A 337 -6.61 -13.68 21.42
CA HIS A 337 -7.14 -14.55 20.36
C HIS A 337 -6.36 -14.45 19.05
N MET A 338 -5.33 -13.61 18.97
CA MET A 338 -4.58 -13.43 17.74
C MET A 338 -3.58 -14.57 17.53
N ARG A 339 -3.53 -15.10 16.29
CA ARG A 339 -2.68 -16.25 15.96
C ARG A 339 -1.20 -16.01 16.25
N TRP A 340 -0.71 -14.77 16.09
CA TRP A 340 0.69 -14.43 16.36
C TRP A 340 1.05 -14.59 17.85
N PHE A 341 0.07 -14.48 18.75
CA PHE A 341 0.22 -14.71 20.19
C PHE A 341 -0.08 -16.17 20.56
N THR A 342 -1.19 -16.73 20.07
CA THR A 342 -1.63 -18.08 20.49
C THR A 342 -0.79 -19.21 19.89
N GLU A 343 -0.35 -19.09 18.63
CA GLU A 343 0.39 -20.16 17.94
C GLU A 343 1.77 -20.45 18.55
N PRO A 344 2.62 -19.44 18.87
CA PRO A 344 3.88 -19.72 19.56
C PRO A 344 3.65 -20.35 20.94
N LEU A 345 2.68 -19.88 21.72
CA LEU A 345 2.36 -20.47 23.03
C LEU A 345 1.87 -21.93 22.91
N ARG A 346 1.04 -22.21 21.91
CA ARG A 346 0.50 -23.55 21.65
C ARG A 346 1.57 -24.54 21.19
N THR A 347 2.52 -24.08 20.37
CA THR A 347 3.54 -24.94 19.75
C THR A 347 4.85 -24.99 20.54
N GLY A 348 5.10 -24.00 21.40
CA GLY A 348 6.39 -23.79 22.06
C GLY A 348 7.50 -23.37 21.09
N LYS A 349 7.16 -22.91 19.87
CA LYS A 349 8.14 -22.70 18.77
C LYS A 349 7.99 -21.33 18.12
N PHE A 350 9.04 -20.96 17.39
CA PHE A 350 9.03 -19.80 16.48
C PHE A 350 7.84 -19.90 15.51
N SER A 351 7.11 -18.80 15.38
CA SER A 351 5.94 -18.72 14.53
C SER A 351 6.06 -17.52 13.59
N VAL A 352 5.56 -17.67 12.37
CA VAL A 352 5.44 -16.58 11.38
C VAL A 352 3.99 -16.52 10.95
N ILE A 353 3.28 -15.46 11.36
CA ILE A 353 1.84 -15.32 11.16
C ILE A 353 1.59 -14.09 10.32
N GLY A 354 0.90 -14.28 9.19
CA GLY A 354 0.56 -13.20 8.28
C GLY A 354 0.30 -13.71 6.86
N PRO A 355 -0.18 -12.84 5.97
CA PRO A 355 -0.55 -11.46 6.26
C PRO A 355 -1.90 -11.39 7.00
N TYR A 356 -2.06 -10.45 7.93
CA TYR A 356 -3.35 -10.11 8.55
C TYR A 356 -3.45 -8.60 8.78
N LEU A 357 -4.67 -8.08 8.84
CA LEU A 357 -4.91 -6.67 9.14
C LEU A 357 -4.79 -6.44 10.65
N ASP A 358 -3.77 -5.68 11.07
CA ASP A 358 -3.50 -5.39 12.48
C ASP A 358 -4.31 -4.18 12.97
N ARG A 359 -5.63 -4.37 13.01
CA ARG A 359 -6.56 -3.36 13.50
C ARG A 359 -6.35 -3.14 15.01
N GLY A 360 -6.25 -1.89 15.44
CA GLY A 360 -5.95 -1.48 16.81
C GLY A 360 -4.46 -1.47 17.16
N GLY A 361 -3.59 -1.94 16.25
CA GLY A 361 -2.13 -1.81 16.33
C GLY A 361 -1.62 -0.82 15.28
N ILE A 362 -1.04 -1.31 14.19
CA ILE A 362 -0.50 -0.45 13.12
C ILE A 362 -1.50 -0.12 12.00
N GLU A 363 -2.73 -0.63 12.05
CA GLU A 363 -3.82 -0.34 11.09
C GLU A 363 -3.47 -0.66 9.63
N THR A 364 -2.49 -1.54 9.43
CA THR A 364 -2.04 -1.99 8.11
C THR A 364 -1.88 -3.51 8.12
N SER A 365 -1.77 -4.10 6.92
CA SER A 365 -1.51 -5.51 6.83
C SER A 365 -0.07 -5.82 7.23
N THR A 366 0.09 -6.73 8.18
CA THR A 366 1.38 -7.06 8.78
C THR A 366 1.65 -8.57 8.73
N ILE A 367 2.91 -8.91 8.95
CA ILE A 367 3.34 -10.26 9.27
C ILE A 367 4.09 -10.16 10.58
N THR A 368 3.71 -10.96 11.56
CA THR A 368 4.36 -10.96 12.86
C THR A 368 5.11 -12.27 13.03
N VAL A 369 6.39 -12.15 13.36
CA VAL A 369 7.24 -13.25 13.78
C VAL A 369 7.30 -13.25 15.30
N SER A 370 7.17 -14.42 15.93
CA SER A 370 7.03 -14.47 17.38
C SER A 370 7.65 -15.71 18.01
N LEU A 371 8.06 -15.55 19.28
CA LEU A 371 8.54 -16.62 20.15
C LEU A 371 7.80 -16.59 21.49
N PRO A 372 7.43 -17.76 22.02
CA PRO A 372 6.92 -17.85 23.37
C PRO A 372 8.08 -17.74 24.37
N ILE A 373 7.80 -17.16 25.54
CA ILE A 373 8.66 -17.31 26.71
C ILE A 373 8.03 -18.41 27.58
N THR A 374 8.75 -19.51 27.77
CA THR A 374 8.21 -20.72 28.42
C THR A 374 8.64 -20.89 29.87
N GLU A 375 9.57 -20.06 30.35
CA GLU A 375 10.22 -20.19 31.65
C GLU A 375 10.42 -18.81 32.32
N GLY A 376 10.80 -18.82 33.60
CA GLY A 376 11.05 -17.60 34.37
C GLY A 376 9.78 -16.80 34.69
N ALA A 377 9.97 -15.55 35.12
CA ALA A 377 8.87 -14.67 35.53
C ALA A 377 7.96 -14.24 34.37
N TYR A 378 8.44 -14.37 33.12
CA TYR A 378 7.73 -14.03 31.90
C TYR A 378 7.07 -15.25 31.22
N ALA A 379 7.02 -16.41 31.88
CA ALA A 379 6.40 -17.61 31.31
C ALA A 379 4.95 -17.33 30.88
N GLY A 380 4.62 -17.66 29.63
CA GLY A 380 3.32 -17.38 29.01
C GLY A 380 3.26 -16.05 28.24
N CYS A 381 4.30 -15.22 28.30
CA CYS A 381 4.45 -14.05 27.43
C CYS A 381 4.91 -14.45 26.03
N VAL A 382 4.72 -13.55 25.07
CA VAL A 382 5.18 -13.71 23.69
C VAL A 382 6.01 -12.50 23.29
N LEU A 383 7.24 -12.75 22.85
CA LEU A 383 8.08 -11.75 22.22
C LEU A 383 7.81 -11.78 20.71
N GLY A 384 7.48 -10.63 20.14
CA GLY A 384 7.09 -10.49 18.74
C GLY A 384 7.86 -9.39 18.02
N ALA A 385 7.94 -9.52 16.71
CA ALA A 385 8.40 -8.46 15.83
C ALA A 385 7.57 -8.43 14.54
N ASP A 386 7.21 -7.23 14.11
CA ASP A 386 6.43 -7.01 12.89
C ASP A 386 7.36 -6.80 11.70
N LEU A 387 7.04 -7.44 10.58
CA LEU A 387 7.74 -7.29 9.32
C LEU A 387 7.09 -6.22 8.46
N HIS A 388 7.91 -5.39 7.86
CA HIS A 388 7.51 -4.37 6.91
C HIS A 388 7.30 -5.00 5.52
N ILE A 389 6.05 -5.02 5.03
CA ILE A 389 5.73 -5.50 3.68
C ILE A 389 6.59 -4.81 2.58
N PRO A 390 6.82 -3.48 2.62
CA PRO A 390 7.72 -2.82 1.67
C PRO A 390 9.16 -3.36 1.70
N GLY A 391 9.65 -3.77 2.88
CA GLY A 391 10.98 -4.39 3.00
C GLY A 391 11.05 -5.76 2.33
N ILE A 392 9.99 -6.58 2.50
CA ILE A 392 9.86 -7.86 1.79
C ILE A 392 9.81 -7.62 0.28
N GLU A 393 9.01 -6.65 -0.17
CA GLU A 393 8.92 -6.26 -1.57
C GLU A 393 10.28 -5.83 -2.13
N GLU A 394 11.03 -5.00 -1.42
CA GLU A 394 12.35 -4.52 -1.87
C GLU A 394 13.34 -5.68 -2.04
N ILE A 395 13.40 -6.63 -1.09
CA ILE A 395 14.25 -7.82 -1.20
C ILE A 395 13.83 -8.67 -2.41
N LEU A 396 12.53 -8.90 -2.60
CA LEU A 396 12.01 -9.70 -3.72
C LEU A 396 12.21 -9.02 -5.08
N LEU A 397 12.00 -7.71 -5.16
CA LEU A 397 12.07 -6.93 -6.40
C LEU A 397 13.50 -6.61 -6.83
N SER A 398 14.38 -6.26 -5.89
CA SER A 398 15.77 -5.88 -6.19
C SER A 398 16.55 -6.99 -6.90
N LYS A 399 16.19 -8.26 -6.64
CA LYS A 399 16.80 -9.44 -7.25
C LYS A 399 15.93 -10.12 -8.29
N SER A 400 14.82 -9.50 -8.66
CA SER A 400 14.01 -9.94 -9.80
C SER A 400 14.44 -9.18 -11.05
N LYS A 401 14.66 -9.89 -12.17
CA LYS A 401 14.66 -9.22 -13.47
C LYS A 401 13.31 -8.51 -13.62
N ALA A 402 13.28 -7.41 -14.37
CA ALA A 402 12.07 -6.98 -15.04
C ALA A 402 11.72 -8.08 -16.06
N THR A 403 11.09 -9.14 -15.59
CA THR A 403 10.77 -10.32 -16.38
C THR A 403 9.42 -10.12 -17.04
N ALA A 404 9.17 -10.87 -18.10
CA ALA A 404 7.82 -11.08 -18.63
C ALA A 404 6.97 -11.99 -17.70
N HIS A 405 7.34 -12.17 -16.43
CA HIS A 405 6.70 -13.11 -15.52
C HIS A 405 6.31 -12.41 -14.22
N ASP A 406 5.14 -12.74 -13.71
CA ASP A 406 4.68 -12.27 -12.41
C ASP A 406 5.30 -13.13 -11.31
N HIS A 407 5.78 -12.49 -10.24
CA HIS A 407 6.32 -13.13 -9.05
C HIS A 407 5.33 -12.96 -7.89
N ILE A 408 4.93 -14.08 -7.27
CA ILE A 408 3.92 -14.10 -6.21
C ILE A 408 4.46 -14.90 -5.03
N LEU A 409 4.65 -14.23 -3.89
CA LEU A 409 4.97 -14.85 -2.61
C LEU A 409 3.66 -15.19 -1.90
N VAL A 410 3.47 -16.45 -1.52
CA VAL A 410 2.25 -16.93 -0.85
C VAL A 410 2.55 -17.72 0.43
N THR A 411 1.58 -17.78 1.32
CA THR A 411 1.58 -18.67 2.49
C THR A 411 1.16 -20.10 2.11
N ASP A 412 1.25 -21.05 3.06
CA ASP A 412 0.68 -22.39 2.95
C ASP A 412 -0.82 -22.39 2.67
N ALA A 413 -1.55 -21.49 3.32
CA ALA A 413 -2.97 -21.26 3.11
C ALA A 413 -3.28 -20.57 1.77
N LYS A 414 -2.29 -20.46 0.87
CA LYS A 414 -2.38 -19.81 -0.44
C LYS A 414 -2.80 -18.34 -0.35
N ARG A 415 -2.48 -17.66 0.76
CA ARG A 415 -2.70 -16.22 0.90
C ARG A 415 -1.52 -15.46 0.32
N VAL A 416 -1.79 -14.44 -0.50
CA VAL A 416 -0.74 -13.64 -1.15
C VAL A 416 -0.11 -12.68 -0.15
N LEU A 417 1.22 -12.75 -0.01
CA LEU A 417 2.04 -11.87 0.83
C LEU A 417 2.58 -10.68 0.03
N VAL A 418 3.15 -10.95 -1.14
CA VAL A 418 3.68 -9.92 -2.06
C VAL A 418 3.45 -10.42 -3.47
N SER A 419 3.09 -9.51 -4.38
CA SER A 419 2.80 -9.86 -5.76
C SER A 419 3.20 -8.73 -6.70
N THR A 420 3.94 -9.08 -7.76
CA THR A 420 4.11 -8.20 -8.93
C THR A 420 2.97 -8.34 -9.94
N SER A 421 2.01 -9.22 -9.66
CA SER A 421 0.79 -9.35 -10.44
C SER A 421 -0.31 -8.43 -9.91
N PRO A 422 -0.99 -7.66 -10.77
CA PRO A 422 -2.15 -6.82 -10.40
C PRO A 422 -3.38 -7.61 -9.89
N VAL A 423 -3.49 -8.90 -10.25
CA VAL A 423 -4.68 -9.73 -10.00
C VAL A 423 -4.50 -10.61 -8.77
N ALA A 424 -3.25 -10.85 -8.34
CA ALA A 424 -2.95 -11.49 -7.07
C ALA A 424 -2.77 -10.41 -6.00
N MET A 425 -3.88 -10.01 -5.38
CA MET A 425 -3.91 -8.97 -4.37
C MET A 425 -3.29 -9.45 -3.06
N HIS A 426 -2.47 -8.60 -2.43
CA HIS A 426 -2.02 -8.79 -1.05
C HIS A 426 -3.17 -9.13 -0.10
N GLY A 427 -3.00 -10.17 0.71
CA GLY A 427 -4.01 -10.64 1.66
C GLY A 427 -5.13 -11.50 1.05
N ALA A 428 -5.31 -11.52 -0.28
CA ALA A 428 -6.28 -12.38 -0.94
C ALA A 428 -5.82 -13.84 -0.99
N LEU A 429 -6.77 -14.77 -1.11
CA LEU A 429 -6.46 -16.14 -1.51
C LEU A 429 -6.11 -16.15 -3.00
N LEU A 430 -5.07 -16.90 -3.34
CA LEU A 430 -4.68 -17.10 -4.73
C LEU A 430 -5.83 -17.80 -5.48
N GLU A 431 -6.34 -17.17 -6.54
CA GLU A 431 -7.47 -17.72 -7.27
C GLU A 431 -7.13 -19.08 -7.90
N PRO A 432 -8.08 -20.05 -7.92
CA PRO A 432 -7.86 -21.35 -8.55
C PRO A 432 -7.46 -21.25 -10.02
N SER A 433 -8.02 -20.27 -10.75
CA SER A 433 -7.68 -19.94 -12.14
C SER A 433 -6.19 -19.64 -12.33
N CYS A 434 -5.57 -18.92 -11.39
CA CYS A 434 -4.14 -18.60 -11.40
C CYS A 434 -3.27 -19.82 -11.04
N THR A 435 -3.73 -20.71 -10.16
CA THR A 435 -2.90 -21.83 -9.67
C THR A 435 -2.42 -22.77 -10.77
N GLY A 436 -3.22 -23.01 -11.81
CA GLY A 436 -2.85 -23.90 -12.93
C GLY A 436 -1.77 -23.33 -13.88
N GLN A 437 -1.49 -22.03 -13.78
CA GLN A 437 -0.51 -21.32 -14.62
C GLN A 437 0.78 -20.95 -13.86
N LEU A 438 0.81 -21.20 -12.55
CA LEU A 438 1.91 -20.82 -11.67
C LEU A 438 2.89 -21.98 -11.46
N THR A 439 4.18 -21.71 -11.64
CA THR A 439 5.26 -22.65 -11.33
C THR A 439 5.86 -22.29 -9.98
N VAL A 440 6.01 -23.28 -9.10
CA VAL A 440 6.75 -23.10 -7.84
C VAL A 440 8.23 -23.00 -8.15
N VAL A 441 8.86 -21.89 -7.76
CA VAL A 441 10.29 -21.66 -8.01
C VAL A 441 11.15 -21.82 -6.77
N ALA A 442 10.60 -21.62 -5.56
CA ALA A 442 11.27 -21.88 -4.28
C ALA A 442 10.28 -22.27 -3.17
N GLN A 443 10.70 -23.15 -2.27
CA GLN A 443 9.96 -23.59 -1.09
C GLN A 443 10.92 -23.87 0.06
N GLU A 444 10.39 -23.91 1.28
CA GLU A 444 11.12 -24.36 2.45
C GLU A 444 10.92 -25.87 2.72
N ASN A 445 12.03 -26.61 2.94
CA ASN A 445 12.04 -28.07 3.21
C ASN A 445 12.57 -28.37 4.62
N GLY A 446 11.92 -29.26 5.39
CA GLY A 446 12.28 -29.61 6.78
C GLY A 446 11.35 -28.97 7.81
N HIS A 447 11.69 -29.00 9.12
CA HIS A 447 10.94 -28.26 10.16
C HIS A 447 11.00 -26.76 9.86
N PRO A 448 9.97 -26.18 9.23
CA PRO A 448 10.20 -24.99 8.44
C PRO A 448 10.11 -23.74 9.33
N LEU A 449 11.04 -22.82 9.12
CA LEU A 449 11.08 -21.46 9.65
C LEU A 449 9.84 -20.66 9.21
N THR A 450 9.36 -20.88 8.00
CA THR A 450 8.19 -20.28 7.37
C THR A 450 7.46 -21.30 6.50
N HIS A 451 6.18 -21.10 6.22
CA HIS A 451 5.48 -21.94 5.23
C HIS A 451 5.31 -21.24 3.87
N TRP A 452 6.25 -20.36 3.52
CA TRP A 452 6.13 -19.54 2.32
C TRP A 452 6.54 -20.29 1.05
N GLN A 453 5.90 -19.92 -0.06
CA GLN A 453 6.19 -20.44 -1.39
C GLN A 453 6.32 -19.27 -2.36
N LEU A 454 7.38 -19.25 -3.16
CA LEU A 454 7.52 -18.29 -4.24
C LEU A 454 7.07 -18.95 -5.55
N LEU A 455 6.14 -18.28 -6.23
CA LEU A 455 5.54 -18.74 -7.48
C LEU A 455 5.88 -17.78 -8.63
N THR A 456 5.91 -18.31 -9.85
CA THR A 456 6.04 -17.53 -11.09
C THR A 456 4.93 -17.84 -12.08
N ALA A 457 4.31 -16.81 -12.67
CA ALA A 457 3.36 -16.94 -13.77
C ALA A 457 3.90 -16.26 -15.02
N ALA A 458 3.57 -16.78 -16.21
CA ALA A 458 3.77 -16.02 -17.43
C ALA A 458 2.92 -14.74 -17.36
N GLY A 459 3.54 -13.58 -17.56
CA GLY A 459 2.83 -12.31 -17.66
C GLY A 459 1.84 -12.38 -18.81
N ASN A 460 0.62 -11.90 -18.59
CA ASN A 460 -0.50 -11.98 -19.54
C ASN A 460 -0.31 -11.15 -20.84
N ASP A 461 0.91 -10.75 -21.19
CA ASP A 461 1.26 -9.99 -22.41
C ASP A 461 0.92 -10.73 -23.72
N ASN A 462 0.44 -11.98 -23.66
CA ASN A 462 0.19 -12.83 -24.81
C ASN A 462 -1.27 -13.29 -25.01
N GLN A 463 -2.26 -12.71 -24.32
CA GLN A 463 -3.66 -12.89 -24.71
C GLN A 463 -4.08 -11.85 -25.75
N THR A 464 -3.45 -11.89 -26.93
CA THR A 464 -4.15 -11.47 -28.15
C THR A 464 -5.33 -12.43 -28.30
N PRO A 465 -6.58 -11.96 -28.45
CA PRO A 465 -7.67 -12.86 -28.78
C PRO A 465 -7.30 -13.54 -30.10
N ARG A 466 -7.20 -14.87 -30.09
CA ARG A 466 -7.20 -15.62 -31.35
C ARG A 466 -8.50 -15.24 -32.06
N GLN A 467 -8.30 -14.75 -33.29
CA GLN A 467 -9.30 -14.16 -34.19
C GLN A 467 -10.59 -14.97 -34.31
#